data_AF-A0A1V4SLX3-F1
#
_entry.id   AF-A0A1V4SLX3-F1
#
_cell.length_a   1.000
_cell.length_b   1.000
_cell.length_c   1.000
_cell.angle_alpha   90.00
_cell.angle_beta   90.00
_cell.angle_gamma   90.00
#
_symmetry.space_group_name_H-M   'P 1'
#
loop_
_entity.id
_entity.type
_entity.pdbx_description
1 polymer ?
#
loop_
_entity_poly.entity_id
_entity_poly.type
_entity_poly.pdbx_seq_one_letter_code
_entity_poly.pdbx_strand_id
1 'polypeptide(L)'
;MRDITDEEYASNALEKYSIENLKKIFVQIDIVNSKDCKEKDIQIPDLFVIDRYDKIRSIKGSGSDSNNLYKENNAQAVKYVIFDSTGLSINDIKKIYKDEIISVKIITKKGKEIMLTYNVGEMLKDETSR
;
A
#
# COMPACT_ATOMS: atom_id res chain seq x y z
N MET A 1 -1.42 2.14 -8.53
CA MET A 1 -2.85 2.46 -8.33
C MET A 1 -3.61 1.69 -9.39
N ARG A 2 -4.77 1.17 -9.04
CA ARG A 2 -5.58 0.41 -9.99
C ARG A 2 -7.06 0.62 -9.75
N ASP A 3 -7.85 0.19 -10.73
CA ASP A 3 -9.29 0.05 -10.60
C ASP A 3 -9.66 -1.00 -9.54
N ILE A 4 -10.83 -0.81 -8.94
CA ILE A 4 -11.47 -1.81 -8.08
C ILE A 4 -12.06 -2.90 -8.97
N THR A 5 -11.86 -4.16 -8.62
CA THR A 5 -12.50 -5.27 -9.34
C THR A 5 -13.96 -5.43 -8.89
N ASP A 6 -14.81 -6.05 -9.73
CA ASP A 6 -16.21 -6.33 -9.36
C ASP A 6 -16.33 -7.13 -8.06
N GLU A 7 -15.41 -8.08 -7.83
CA GLU A 7 -15.35 -8.87 -6.60
C GLU A 7 -15.03 -7.99 -5.38
N GLU A 8 -14.05 -7.09 -5.49
CA GLU A 8 -13.73 -6.15 -4.43
C GLU A 8 -14.89 -5.18 -4.19
N TYR A 9 -15.56 -4.74 -5.24
CA TYR A 9 -16.71 -3.85 -5.14
C TYR A 9 -17.86 -4.50 -4.36
N ALA A 10 -18.22 -5.73 -4.70
CA ALA A 10 -19.27 -6.51 -4.01
C ALA A 10 -18.87 -6.89 -2.58
N SER A 11 -17.65 -7.40 -2.39
CA SER A 11 -17.19 -7.92 -1.08
C SER A 11 -17.01 -6.81 -0.02
N ASN A 12 -16.88 -5.56 -0.46
CA ASN A 12 -16.70 -4.41 0.42
C ASN A 12 -17.98 -3.58 0.61
N ALA A 13 -19.12 -4.02 0.08
CA ALA A 13 -20.41 -3.32 0.17
C ALA A 13 -20.31 -1.84 -0.28
N LEU A 14 -19.76 -1.64 -1.48
CA LEU A 14 -19.47 -0.33 -2.05
C LEU A 14 -20.59 0.19 -2.97
N GLU A 15 -21.79 -0.42 -2.93
CA GLU A 15 -22.89 -0.21 -3.88
C GLU A 15 -23.40 1.23 -3.96
N LYS A 16 -23.10 2.04 -2.94
CA LYS A 16 -23.46 3.46 -2.87
C LYS A 16 -22.52 4.39 -3.66
N TYR A 17 -21.45 3.87 -4.25
CA TYR A 17 -20.46 4.63 -5.02
C TYR A 17 -20.41 4.12 -6.46
N SER A 18 -20.18 5.00 -7.44
CA SER A 18 -19.91 4.52 -8.80
C SER A 18 -18.54 3.83 -8.86
N ILE A 19 -18.48 2.58 -9.32
CA ILE A 19 -17.24 1.80 -9.41
C ILE A 19 -16.15 2.53 -10.24
N GLU A 20 -16.55 3.27 -11.27
CA GLU A 20 -15.67 4.04 -12.14
C GLU A 20 -14.93 5.18 -11.42
N ASN A 21 -15.53 5.67 -10.31
CA ASN A 21 -14.94 6.71 -9.48
C ASN A 21 -14.03 6.15 -8.39
N LEU A 22 -14.05 4.83 -8.17
CA LEU A 22 -13.28 4.21 -7.11
C LEU A 22 -11.89 3.79 -7.61
N LYS A 23 -10.88 4.11 -6.83
CA LYS A 23 -9.51 3.63 -7.06
C LYS A 23 -8.96 2.98 -5.81
N LYS A 24 -8.01 2.07 -6.01
CA LYS A 24 -7.24 1.41 -4.95
C LYS A 24 -5.78 1.79 -5.03
N ILE A 25 -5.24 2.24 -3.89
CA ILE A 25 -3.80 2.20 -3.63
C ILE A 25 -3.55 0.95 -2.81
N PHE A 26 -2.67 0.09 -3.33
CA PHE A 26 -2.28 -1.17 -2.74
C PHE A 26 -0.77 -1.19 -2.63
N VAL A 27 -0.26 -1.38 -1.41
CA VAL A 27 1.16 -1.51 -1.11
C VAL A 27 1.38 -2.92 -0.59
N GLN A 28 2.30 -3.64 -1.23
CA GLN A 28 2.75 -4.95 -0.80
C GLN A 28 4.26 -4.95 -0.76
N ILE A 29 4.81 -5.41 0.36
CA ILE A 29 6.25 -5.54 0.59
C ILE A 29 6.52 -7.00 0.88
N ASP A 30 7.22 -7.64 -0.04
CA ASP A 30 7.64 -9.03 0.09
C ASP A 30 9.14 -9.09 0.43
N ILE A 31 9.45 -9.65 1.59
CA ILE A 31 10.82 -10.01 1.96
C ILE A 31 11.03 -11.46 1.58
N VAL A 32 11.74 -11.67 0.47
CA VAL A 32 12.22 -12.99 0.06
C VAL A 32 13.40 -13.42 0.93
N ASN A 33 13.51 -14.72 1.22
CA ASN A 33 14.50 -15.31 2.12
C ASN A 33 14.42 -14.81 3.58
N SER A 34 13.20 -14.60 4.10
CA SER A 34 12.97 -14.11 5.47
C SER A 34 13.53 -15.06 6.55
N LYS A 35 13.74 -16.34 6.26
CA LYS A 35 14.44 -17.28 7.17
C LYS A 35 15.86 -16.86 7.52
N ASP A 36 16.53 -16.08 6.68
CA ASP A 36 17.89 -15.58 6.91
C ASP A 36 17.90 -14.20 7.56
N CYS A 37 16.72 -13.65 7.83
CA CYS A 37 16.54 -12.43 8.59
C CYS A 37 16.50 -12.73 10.08
N LYS A 38 17.23 -11.91 10.84
CA LYS A 38 17.21 -11.88 12.30
C LYS A 38 16.08 -10.98 12.78
N GLU A 39 15.99 -9.79 12.20
CA GLU A 39 15.01 -8.76 12.54
C GLU A 39 14.49 -8.11 11.25
N LYS A 40 13.22 -7.71 11.25
CA LYS A 40 12.63 -6.86 10.22
C LYS A 40 11.80 -5.77 10.89
N ASP A 41 11.83 -4.58 10.34
CA ASP A 41 10.91 -3.49 10.62
C ASP A 41 10.39 -2.96 9.28
N ILE A 42 9.08 -3.04 9.08
CA ILE A 42 8.41 -2.55 7.87
C ILE A 42 7.41 -1.49 8.30
N GLN A 43 7.63 -0.27 7.86
CA GLN A 43 6.76 0.86 8.13
C GLN A 43 6.12 1.28 6.82
N ILE A 44 4.81 1.02 6.70
CA ILE A 44 3.98 1.54 5.62
C ILE A 44 3.19 2.74 6.19
N PRO A 45 3.31 3.93 5.58
CA PRO A 45 2.66 5.14 6.07
C PRO A 45 1.14 5.02 6.06
N ASP A 46 0.47 5.98 6.69
CA ASP A 46 -0.99 6.03 6.68
C ASP A 46 -1.53 6.38 5.29
N LEU A 47 -2.21 5.42 4.66
CA LEU A 47 -2.78 5.62 3.33
C LEU A 47 -4.08 6.44 3.36
N PHE A 48 -4.61 6.78 4.55
CA PHE A 48 -5.74 7.68 4.69
C PHE A 48 -5.39 9.17 4.49
N VAL A 49 -4.13 9.49 4.15
CA VAL A 49 -3.68 10.87 3.85
C VAL A 49 -4.52 11.58 2.77
N ILE A 50 -5.17 10.81 1.88
CA ILE A 50 -6.09 11.33 0.85
C ILE A 50 -7.22 12.19 1.43
N ASP A 51 -7.63 11.93 2.67
CA ASP A 51 -8.69 12.69 3.35
C ASP A 51 -8.26 14.11 3.75
N ARG A 52 -6.95 14.39 3.73
CA ARG A 52 -6.38 15.70 4.10
C ARG A 52 -6.36 16.69 2.94
N TYR A 53 -6.66 16.26 1.72
CA TYR A 53 -6.54 17.11 0.53
C TYR A 53 -7.68 18.12 0.40
N ASP A 54 -8.93 17.67 0.51
CA ASP A 54 -10.11 18.54 0.35
C ASP A 54 -11.32 18.08 1.20
N LYS A 55 -11.67 16.80 1.12
CA LYS A 55 -12.76 16.15 1.84
C LYS A 55 -12.36 14.73 2.23
N ILE A 56 -13.14 14.11 3.10
CA ILE A 56 -13.02 12.68 3.37
C ILE A 56 -13.39 11.93 2.08
N ARG A 57 -12.42 11.23 1.50
CA ARG A 57 -12.50 10.46 0.25
C ARG A 57 -12.27 8.98 0.48
N SER A 58 -11.58 8.61 1.55
CA SER A 58 -11.37 7.23 1.94
C SER A 58 -12.70 6.57 2.27
N ILE A 59 -12.84 5.32 1.83
CA ILE A 59 -14.05 4.53 2.03
C ILE A 59 -13.73 3.30 2.86
N LYS A 60 -12.61 2.65 2.53
CA LYS A 60 -12.14 1.47 3.25
C LYS A 60 -10.64 1.34 3.15
N GLY A 61 -10.03 0.80 4.18
CA GLY A 61 -8.63 0.42 4.16
C GLY A 61 -8.38 -0.69 5.16
N SER A 62 -7.32 -1.44 4.93
CA SER A 62 -6.85 -2.45 5.86
C SER A 62 -5.35 -2.65 5.69
N GLY A 63 -4.73 -3.29 6.67
CA GLY A 63 -3.35 -3.73 6.60
C GLY A 63 -3.19 -5.05 7.32
N SER A 64 -2.20 -5.81 6.89
CA SER A 64 -1.80 -7.06 7.51
C SER A 64 -0.30 -7.21 7.41
N ASP A 65 0.31 -7.77 8.45
CA ASP A 65 1.70 -8.22 8.44
C ASP A 65 1.70 -9.71 8.76
N SER A 66 2.26 -10.52 7.86
CA SER A 66 2.57 -11.92 8.12
C SER A 66 4.05 -12.07 8.41
N ASN A 67 4.35 -12.66 9.57
CA ASN A 67 5.71 -12.72 10.06
C ASN A 67 6.02 -14.01 10.82
N ASN A 68 6.80 -14.88 10.18
CA ASN A 68 7.47 -16.00 10.83
C ASN A 68 8.96 -15.99 10.46
N LEU A 69 9.69 -14.97 10.94
CA LEU A 69 11.16 -14.94 10.85
C LEU A 69 11.75 -16.28 11.30
N TYR A 70 12.88 -16.66 10.70
CA TYR A 70 13.58 -17.92 10.95
C TYR A 70 12.86 -19.21 10.51
N LYS A 71 11.56 -19.16 10.20
CA LYS A 71 10.75 -20.35 9.87
C LYS A 71 10.28 -20.36 8.43
N GLU A 72 9.77 -19.23 7.96
CA GLU A 72 9.23 -19.11 6.60
C GLU A 72 10.29 -18.54 5.66
N ASN A 73 10.20 -18.88 4.37
CA ASN A 73 11.08 -18.31 3.36
C ASN A 73 10.65 -16.89 2.96
N ASN A 74 9.41 -16.50 3.22
CA ASN A 74 8.85 -15.22 2.83
C ASN A 74 8.24 -14.53 4.07
N ALA A 75 8.32 -13.20 4.11
CA ALA A 75 7.52 -12.39 5.02
C ALA A 75 6.86 -11.28 4.20
N GLN A 76 5.63 -10.92 4.55
CA GLN A 76 4.85 -9.99 3.75
C GLN A 76 4.17 -8.95 4.63
N ALA A 77 4.21 -7.70 4.19
CA ALA A 77 3.37 -6.64 4.74
C ALA A 77 2.51 -6.05 3.62
N VAL A 78 1.21 -5.92 3.89
CA VAL A 78 0.23 -5.40 2.95
C VAL A 78 -0.51 -4.24 3.62
N LYS A 79 -0.76 -3.18 2.86
CA LYS A 79 -1.69 -2.11 3.24
C LYS A 79 -2.42 -1.60 2.01
N TYR A 80 -3.68 -1.24 2.17
CA TYR A 80 -4.45 -0.65 1.09
C TYR A 80 -5.46 0.38 1.57
N VAL A 81 -5.86 1.23 0.63
CA VAL A 81 -6.99 2.14 0.76
C VAL A 81 -7.79 2.16 -0.55
N ILE A 82 -9.11 2.16 -0.40
CA ILE A 82 -10.11 2.39 -1.45
C ILE A 82 -10.69 3.78 -1.21
N PHE A 83 -10.73 4.62 -2.24
CA PHE A 83 -11.15 6.01 -2.12
C PHE A 83 -11.91 6.49 -3.36
N ASP A 84 -12.70 7.55 -3.17
CA ASP A 84 -13.36 8.31 -4.22
C ASP A 84 -12.35 9.23 -4.93
N SER A 85 -12.05 8.90 -6.18
CA SER A 85 -11.12 9.63 -7.04
C SER A 85 -11.79 10.71 -7.90
N THR A 86 -13.10 10.95 -7.77
CA THR A 86 -13.80 11.94 -8.61
C THR A 86 -13.13 13.31 -8.52
N GLY A 87 -12.77 13.85 -9.69
CA GLY A 87 -12.12 15.15 -9.84
C GLY A 87 -10.62 15.16 -9.54
N LEU A 88 -9.99 14.01 -9.28
CA LEU A 88 -8.55 13.92 -9.06
C LEU A 88 -7.85 13.27 -10.25
N SER A 89 -6.82 13.94 -10.77
CA SER A 89 -5.89 13.31 -11.70
C SER A 89 -4.89 12.43 -10.95
N ILE A 90 -4.23 11.51 -11.66
CA ILE A 90 -3.10 10.76 -11.09
C ILE A 90 -2.02 11.68 -10.52
N ASN A 91 -1.77 12.84 -11.15
CA ASN A 91 -0.77 13.80 -10.66
C ASN A 91 -1.18 14.46 -9.34
N ASP A 92 -2.47 14.68 -9.11
CA ASP A 92 -2.97 15.19 -7.83
C ASP A 92 -2.77 14.14 -6.75
N ILE A 93 -3.09 12.88 -7.05
CA ILE A 93 -2.87 11.76 -6.14
C ILE A 93 -1.36 11.63 -5.82
N LYS A 94 -0.47 11.69 -6.83
CA LYS A 94 0.98 11.67 -6.59
C LYS A 94 1.44 12.78 -5.65
N LYS A 95 0.91 14.00 -5.81
CA LYS A 95 1.24 15.14 -4.94
C LYS A 95 0.76 14.93 -3.51
N ILE A 96 -0.41 14.31 -3.33
CA ILE A 96 -0.97 14.01 -1.99
C ILE A 96 -0.07 13.02 -1.24
N TYR A 97 0.49 12.03 -1.94
CA TYR A 97 1.36 11.01 -1.36
C TYR A 97 2.86 11.33 -1.48
N LYS A 98 3.23 12.57 -1.84
CA LYS A 98 4.63 12.94 -2.14
C LYS A 98 5.55 12.88 -0.93
N ASP A 99 5.01 12.95 0.29
CA ASP A 99 5.78 12.94 1.54
C ASP A 99 5.59 11.61 2.30
N GLU A 100 4.79 10.68 1.74
CA GLU A 100 4.51 9.39 2.36
C GLU A 100 5.61 8.39 2.00
N ILE A 101 6.46 8.09 2.98
CA ILE A 101 7.64 7.21 2.82
C ILE A 101 7.37 5.86 3.45
N ILE A 102 7.57 4.81 2.66
CA ILE A 102 7.70 3.43 3.13
C ILE A 102 9.15 3.23 3.57
N SER A 103 9.35 2.66 4.76
CA SER A 103 10.67 2.26 5.25
C SER A 103 10.71 0.76 5.50
N VAL A 104 11.79 0.11 5.04
CA VAL A 104 12.06 -1.31 5.28
C VAL A 104 13.46 -1.44 5.83
N LYS A 105 13.56 -1.91 7.07
CA LYS A 105 14.82 -2.25 7.73
C LYS A 105 14.89 -3.76 7.95
N ILE A 106 15.97 -4.37 7.53
CA ILE A 106 16.23 -5.81 7.68
C ILE A 106 17.62 -5.98 8.29
N ILE A 107 17.71 -6.79 9.34
CA ILE A 107 18.98 -7.25 9.88
C ILE A 107 19.08 -8.74 9.58
N THR A 108 20.09 -9.14 8.83
CA THR A 108 20.35 -10.55 8.51
C THR A 108 20.96 -11.29 9.71
N LYS A 109 20.91 -12.62 9.71
CA LYS A 109 21.60 -13.47 10.71
C LYS A 109 23.11 -13.19 10.81
N LYS A 110 23.74 -12.74 9.71
CA LYS A 110 25.17 -12.38 9.67
C LYS A 110 25.44 -10.96 10.18
N GLY A 111 24.43 -10.26 10.70
CA GLY A 111 24.55 -8.90 11.21
C GLY A 111 24.58 -7.82 10.12
N LYS A 112 24.44 -8.16 8.84
CA LYS A 112 24.28 -7.17 7.77
C LYS A 112 22.94 -6.47 7.90
N GLU A 113 22.97 -5.14 7.92
CA GLU A 113 21.79 -4.28 7.86
C GLU A 113 21.50 -3.88 6.42
N ILE A 114 20.21 -3.90 6.05
CA ILE A 114 19.69 -3.44 4.78
C ILE A 114 18.57 -2.46 5.09
N MET A 115 18.68 -1.24 4.59
CA MET A 115 17.64 -0.23 4.69
C MET A 115 17.21 0.18 3.29
N LEU A 116 15.90 0.18 3.06
CA LEU A 116 15.27 0.58 1.81
C LEU A 116 14.16 1.56 2.12
N THR A 117 14.07 2.61 1.31
CA THR A 117 13.03 3.63 1.43
C THR A 117 12.36 3.85 0.09
N TYR A 118 11.04 3.95 0.09
CA TYR A 118 10.25 4.15 -1.13
C TYR A 118 9.24 5.26 -0.92
N ASN A 119 9.16 6.19 -1.85
CA ASN A 119 8.13 7.22 -1.84
C ASN A 119 6.85 6.67 -2.48
N VAL A 120 5.73 6.73 -1.76
CA VAL A 120 4.45 6.22 -2.28
C VAL A 120 4.04 6.97 -3.53
N GLY A 121 4.06 8.31 -3.52
CA GLY A 121 3.68 9.16 -4.65
C GLY A 121 4.51 8.89 -5.91
N GLU A 122 5.82 8.70 -5.80
CA GLU A 122 6.69 8.35 -6.94
C GLU A 122 6.39 6.96 -7.49
N MET A 123 6.03 6.01 -6.62
CA MET A 123 5.76 4.63 -6.98
C MET A 123 4.38 4.41 -7.59
N LEU A 124 3.47 5.39 -7.46
CA LEU A 124 2.17 5.32 -8.11
C LEU A 124 2.33 5.31 -9.64
N LYS A 125 1.95 4.18 -10.23
CA LYS A 125 1.66 4.05 -11.66
C LYS A 125 0.17 3.82 -11.81
N ASP A 126 -0.39 4.34 -12.89
CA ASP A 126 -1.77 4.03 -13.27
C ASP A 126 -1.73 2.71 -14.03
N GLU A 127 -2.12 1.63 -13.36
CA GLU A 127 -2.33 0.35 -14.01
C GLU A 127 -3.77 0.35 -14.52
N THR A 128 -3.96 0.87 -15.73
CA THR A 128 -5.17 0.59 -16.51
C THR A 128 -5.11 -0.88 -16.89
N SER A 129 -6.04 -1.68 -16.34
CA SER A 129 -6.20 -3.09 -16.68
C SER A 129 -6.22 -3.24 -18.21
N ARG A 130 -5.26 -3.98 -18.76
CA ARG A 130 -5.28 -4.44 -20.16
C ARG A 130 -6.03 -5.75 -20.26
#